data_AF-A0A1C4U359-F1
#
_entry.id   AF-A0A1C4U359-F1
#
_cell.length_a   1.000
_cell.length_b   1.000
_cell.length_c   1.000
_cell.angle_alpha   90.00
_cell.angle_beta   90.00
_cell.angle_gamma   90.00
#
_symmetry.space_group_name_H-M   'P 1'
#
loop_
_entity.id
_entity.type
_entity.pdbx_description
1 polymer ?
#
loop_
_entity_poly.entity_id
_entity_poly.type
_entity_poly.pdbx_seq_one_letter_code
_entity_poly.pdbx_strand_id
1 'polypeptide(L)'
;MSVPPVTPAPAGLDETTRKTCATAETDISAALKEVAEAEKIGPPAGHSAVSAQYTAGAATLYTHAFTGSDEVNGAVKGVAAAMTDLADSWARAPDKADLTAARDKLKAACAAD
;
A
#
# COMPACT_ATOMS: atom_id res chain seq x y z
N MET A 1 10.49 -45.76 -16.78
CA MET A 1 9.28 -45.25 -16.11
C MET A 1 9.54 -43.78 -15.87
N SER A 2 8.96 -42.87 -16.67
CA SER A 2 9.18 -41.42 -16.47
C SER A 2 8.19 -40.91 -15.44
N VAL A 3 8.70 -40.38 -14.33
CA VAL A 3 7.90 -39.73 -13.29
C VAL A 3 7.47 -38.36 -13.83
N PRO A 4 6.17 -37.99 -13.79
CA PRO A 4 5.76 -36.65 -14.19
C PRO A 4 6.36 -35.60 -13.25
N PRO A 5 6.69 -34.39 -13.74
CA PRO A 5 7.15 -33.32 -12.87
C PRO A 5 6.02 -32.96 -11.91
N VAL A 6 6.27 -33.13 -10.61
CA VAL A 6 5.41 -32.56 -9.57
C VAL A 6 5.64 -31.05 -9.64
N THR A 7 4.74 -30.34 -10.31
CA THR A 7 4.65 -28.89 -10.16
C THR A 7 4.38 -28.63 -8.67
N PRO A 8 5.24 -27.87 -7.96
CA PRO A 8 4.91 -27.49 -6.61
C PRO A 8 3.59 -26.73 -6.65
N ALA A 9 2.66 -27.07 -5.76
CA ALA A 9 1.53 -26.19 -5.49
C ALA A 9 2.09 -24.79 -5.13
N PRO A 10 1.40 -23.69 -5.47
CA PRO A 10 1.79 -22.39 -4.93
C PRO A 10 1.88 -22.56 -3.41
N ALA A 11 3.06 -22.29 -2.87
CA ALA A 11 3.21 -22.21 -1.44
C ALA A 11 2.53 -20.89 -1.05
N GLY A 12 1.47 -20.97 -0.26
CA GLY A 12 0.87 -19.79 0.35
C GLY A 12 1.89 -18.90 1.04
N LEU A 13 1.49 -17.66 1.29
CA LEU A 13 2.37 -16.66 1.88
C LEU A 13 3.03 -17.21 3.15
N ASP A 14 4.33 -17.02 3.31
CA ASP A 14 5.00 -17.39 4.55
C ASP A 14 4.56 -16.47 5.70
N GLU A 15 4.90 -16.84 6.94
CA GLU A 15 4.50 -16.08 8.12
C GLU A 15 4.99 -14.63 8.10
N THR A 16 6.20 -14.38 7.60
CA THR A 16 6.76 -13.03 7.50
C THR A 16 5.95 -12.21 6.52
N THR A 17 5.65 -12.75 5.34
CA THR A 17 4.84 -12.06 4.34
C THR A 17 3.41 -11.81 4.81
N ARG A 18 2.76 -12.77 5.49
CA ARG A 18 1.43 -12.54 6.11
C ARG A 18 1.47 -11.42 7.15
N LYS A 19 2.49 -11.40 8.00
CA LYS A 19 2.66 -10.34 9.00
C LYS A 19 2.84 -8.99 8.34
N THR A 20 3.66 -8.91 7.28
CA THR A 20 3.83 -7.69 6.50
C THR A 20 2.53 -7.21 5.89
N CYS A 21 1.72 -8.10 5.32
CA CYS A 21 0.39 -7.75 4.81
C CYS A 21 -0.48 -7.09 5.89
N ALA A 22 -0.59 -7.69 7.07
CA ALA A 22 -1.37 -7.15 8.17
C ALA A 22 -0.83 -5.79 8.69
N THR A 23 0.50 -5.65 8.78
CA THR A 23 1.13 -4.40 9.20
C THR A 23 0.95 -3.30 8.15
N ALA A 24 1.16 -3.59 6.86
CA ALA A 24 0.95 -2.64 5.77
C ALA A 24 -0.51 -2.16 5.71
N GLU A 25 -1.50 -3.04 5.88
CA GLU A 25 -2.91 -2.65 5.94
C GLU A 25 -3.22 -1.74 7.14
N THR A 26 -2.62 -2.03 8.29
CA THR A 26 -2.75 -1.21 9.50
C THR A 26 -2.17 0.19 9.26
N ASP A 27 -0.99 0.28 8.67
CA ASP A 27 -0.31 1.55 8.41
C ASP A 27 -1.02 2.37 7.33
N ILE A 28 -1.55 1.72 6.28
CA ILE A 28 -2.42 2.37 5.30
C ILE A 28 -3.63 2.99 5.99
N SER A 29 -4.29 2.22 6.85
CA SER A 29 -5.50 2.67 7.54
C SER A 29 -5.21 3.83 8.49
N ALA A 30 -4.09 3.78 9.21
CA ALA A 30 -3.63 4.86 10.07
C ALA A 30 -3.32 6.13 9.27
N ALA A 31 -2.55 6.03 8.18
CA ALA A 31 -2.23 7.16 7.32
C ALA A 31 -3.49 7.81 6.73
N LEU A 32 -4.46 7.01 6.27
CA LEU A 32 -5.72 7.53 5.72
C LEU A 32 -6.61 8.19 6.77
N LYS A 33 -6.54 7.75 8.02
CA LYS A 33 -7.22 8.44 9.12
C LYS A 33 -6.62 9.83 9.35
N GLU A 34 -5.29 9.95 9.39
CA GLU A 34 -4.62 11.24 9.55
C GLU A 34 -4.86 12.17 8.35
N VAL A 35 -4.88 11.62 7.12
CA VAL A 35 -5.31 12.36 5.93
C VAL A 35 -6.73 12.91 6.11
N ALA A 36 -7.68 12.08 6.57
CA ALA A 36 -9.06 12.52 6.77
C ALA A 36 -9.19 13.63 7.84
N GLU A 37 -8.36 13.60 8.89
CA GLU A 37 -8.29 14.71 9.86
C GLU A 37 -7.69 15.97 9.23
N ALA A 38 -6.64 15.84 8.42
CA ALA A 38 -6.02 16.96 7.71
C ALA A 38 -6.95 17.60 6.66
N GLU A 39 -7.78 16.81 5.97
CA GLU A 39 -8.79 17.29 5.02
C GLU A 39 -9.79 18.27 5.67
N LYS A 40 -10.14 18.04 6.95
CA LYS A 40 -11.07 18.91 7.71
C LYS A 40 -10.55 20.32 7.94
N ILE A 41 -9.24 20.54 7.85
CA ILE A 41 -8.63 21.87 7.98
C ILE A 41 -9.01 22.76 6.79
N GLY A 42 -9.17 22.17 5.60
CA GLY A 42 -9.48 22.89 4.36
C GLY A 42 -8.31 23.72 3.81
N PRO A 43 -8.45 24.22 2.57
CA PRO A 43 -7.40 25.01 1.91
C PRO A 43 -7.15 26.37 2.58
N PRO A 44 -5.92 26.92 2.50
CA PRO A 44 -4.72 26.34 1.89
C PRO A 44 -3.87 25.50 2.88
N ALA A 45 -4.01 25.72 4.19
CA ALA A 45 -3.20 25.03 5.20
C ALA A 45 -3.43 23.52 5.21
N GLY A 46 -4.68 23.08 5.02
CA GLY A 46 -5.05 21.67 4.90
C GLY A 46 -4.43 20.98 3.69
N HIS A 47 -4.12 21.69 2.60
CA HIS A 47 -3.43 21.06 1.46
C HIS A 47 -2.04 20.58 1.85
N SER A 48 -1.27 21.41 2.57
CA SER A 48 0.07 21.03 3.02
C SER A 48 0.01 19.90 4.05
N ALA A 49 -0.97 19.94 4.95
CA ALA A 49 -1.16 18.90 5.95
C ALA A 49 -1.51 17.55 5.29
N VAL A 50 -2.46 17.52 4.35
CA VAL A 50 -2.82 16.28 3.65
C VAL A 50 -1.64 15.74 2.85
N SER A 51 -0.92 16.61 2.13
CA SER A 51 0.27 16.21 1.36
C SER A 51 1.34 15.58 2.25
N ALA A 52 1.57 16.17 3.44
CA ALA A 52 2.50 15.63 4.43
C ALA A 52 2.06 14.26 4.96
N GLN A 53 0.77 14.05 5.23
CA GLN A 53 0.26 12.76 5.70
C GLN A 53 0.37 11.66 4.65
N TYR A 54 0.07 11.98 3.39
CA TYR A 54 0.29 11.04 2.28
C TYR A 54 1.76 10.68 2.10
N THR A 55 2.66 11.67 2.18
CA THR A 55 4.12 11.46 2.13
C THR A 55 4.58 10.56 3.28
N ALA A 56 4.13 10.83 4.50
CA ALA A 56 4.46 10.02 5.68
C ALA A 56 3.95 8.58 5.55
N GLY A 57 2.72 8.40 5.07
CA GLY A 57 2.14 7.08 4.79
C GLY A 57 2.95 6.31 3.75
N ALA A 58 3.34 6.97 2.64
CA ALA A 58 4.18 6.37 1.61
C ALA A 58 5.55 5.93 2.16
N ALA A 59 6.21 6.79 2.93
CA ALA A 59 7.52 6.49 3.54
C ALA A 59 7.44 5.27 4.47
N THR A 60 6.40 5.21 5.32
CA THR A 60 6.16 4.05 6.18
C THR A 60 5.97 2.78 5.35
N LEU A 61 5.18 2.82 4.28
CA LEU A 61 4.95 1.64 3.44
C LEU A 61 6.20 1.14 2.73
N TYR A 62 7.10 2.01 2.31
CA TYR A 62 8.38 1.56 1.72
C TYR A 62 9.22 0.71 2.68
N THR A 63 9.05 0.85 4.00
CA THR A 63 9.74 0.00 4.97
C THR A 63 9.26 -1.46 4.96
N HIS A 64 8.04 -1.69 4.45
CA HIS A 64 7.42 -3.01 4.36
C HIS A 64 7.69 -3.73 3.03
N ALA A 65 8.35 -3.08 2.08
CA ALA A 65 8.49 -3.57 0.71
C ALA A 65 9.65 -4.57 0.48
N PHE A 66 10.07 -5.28 1.54
CA PHE A 66 11.26 -6.15 1.56
C PHE A 66 10.97 -7.53 2.18
N THR A 67 9.88 -8.17 1.78
CA THR A 67 9.53 -9.56 2.13
C THR A 67 10.10 -10.57 1.14
N GLY A 68 9.87 -11.86 1.38
CA GLY A 68 10.17 -12.93 0.42
C GLY A 68 9.23 -13.01 -0.79
N SER A 69 8.13 -12.23 -0.80
CA SER A 69 7.17 -12.20 -1.90
C SER A 69 7.31 -10.93 -2.73
N ASP A 70 7.80 -11.08 -3.97
CA ASP A 70 7.90 -9.97 -4.93
C ASP A 70 6.54 -9.36 -5.25
N GLU A 71 5.47 -10.17 -5.25
CA GLU A 71 4.11 -9.70 -5.51
C GLU A 71 3.62 -8.78 -4.40
N VAL A 72 3.76 -9.20 -3.12
CA VAL A 72 3.39 -8.36 -1.98
C VAL A 72 4.28 -7.12 -1.92
N ASN A 73 5.58 -7.25 -2.13
CA ASN A 73 6.51 -6.13 -2.17
C ASN A 73 6.13 -5.11 -3.26
N GLY A 74 5.79 -5.59 -4.46
CA GLY A 74 5.33 -4.77 -5.57
C GLY A 74 4.01 -4.06 -5.27
N ALA A 75 3.06 -4.75 -4.65
CA ALA A 75 1.78 -4.17 -4.28
C ALA A 75 1.91 -3.09 -3.18
N VAL A 76 2.74 -3.33 -2.16
CA VAL A 76 3.06 -2.33 -1.12
C VAL A 76 3.69 -1.08 -1.75
N LYS A 77 4.68 -1.26 -2.66
CA LYS A 77 5.29 -0.14 -3.40
C LYS A 77 4.26 0.61 -4.25
N GLY A 78 3.30 -0.10 -4.86
CA GLY A 78 2.23 0.50 -5.63
C GLY A 78 1.33 1.41 -4.79
N VAL A 79 0.99 1.00 -3.57
CA VAL A 79 0.23 1.86 -2.63
C VAL A 79 1.06 3.07 -2.22
N ALA A 80 2.34 2.89 -1.89
CA ALA A 80 3.24 3.98 -1.52
C ALA A 80 3.43 5.01 -2.66
N ALA A 81 3.53 4.55 -3.90
CA ALA A 81 3.60 5.41 -5.08
C ALA A 81 2.31 6.23 -5.24
N ALA A 82 1.14 5.58 -5.19
CA ALA A 82 -0.14 6.29 -5.30
C ALA A 82 -0.36 7.31 -4.17
N MET A 83 0.12 7.03 -2.95
CA MET A 83 0.14 8.03 -1.87
C MET A 83 1.07 9.19 -2.20
N THR A 84 2.25 8.94 -2.75
CA THR A 84 3.19 10.00 -3.16
C THR A 84 2.58 10.89 -4.25
N ASP A 85 1.96 10.30 -5.27
CA ASP A 85 1.30 11.04 -6.35
C ASP A 85 0.15 11.91 -5.81
N LEU A 86 -0.60 11.40 -4.83
CA LEU A 86 -1.62 12.18 -4.12
C LEU A 86 -1.02 13.33 -3.32
N ALA A 87 0.13 13.12 -2.66
CA ALA A 87 0.83 14.19 -1.95
C ALA A 87 1.24 15.33 -2.89
N ASP A 88 1.77 15.00 -4.07
CA ASP A 88 2.25 15.99 -5.04
C ASP A 88 1.10 16.73 -5.74
N SER A 89 -0.03 16.03 -5.96
CA SER A 89 -1.18 16.56 -6.71
C SER A 89 -2.27 17.18 -5.84
N TRP A 90 -2.24 17.03 -4.51
CA TRP A 90 -3.36 17.37 -3.63
C TRP A 90 -3.92 18.78 -3.81
N ALA A 91 -3.04 19.76 -4.04
CA ALA A 91 -3.45 21.15 -4.21
C ALA A 91 -4.16 21.45 -5.55
N ARG A 92 -4.18 20.52 -6.51
CA ARG A 92 -4.56 20.71 -7.92
C ARG A 92 -5.72 19.82 -8.39
N ALA A 93 -6.60 19.41 -7.48
CA ALA A 93 -7.66 18.42 -7.70
C ALA A 93 -7.13 16.96 -7.74
N PRO A 94 -6.92 16.34 -6.57
CA PRO A 94 -6.41 14.99 -6.46
C PRO A 94 -7.47 13.97 -6.88
N ASP A 95 -7.02 12.87 -7.48
CA ASP A 95 -7.84 11.68 -7.73
C ASP A 95 -7.37 10.51 -6.84
N LYS A 96 -8.31 9.87 -6.14
CA LYS A 96 -8.06 8.74 -5.24
C LYS A 96 -8.26 7.38 -5.93
N ALA A 97 -8.60 7.35 -7.22
CA ALA A 97 -8.84 6.13 -7.98
C ALA A 97 -7.61 5.21 -7.97
N ASP A 98 -6.42 5.76 -8.25
CA ASP A 98 -5.18 4.99 -8.30
C ASP A 98 -4.80 4.40 -6.95
N LEU A 99 -4.98 5.16 -5.86
CA LEU A 99 -4.78 4.66 -4.50
C LEU A 99 -5.75 3.54 -4.16
N THR A 100 -7.02 3.66 -4.60
CA THR A 100 -8.02 2.60 -4.38
C THR A 100 -7.63 1.33 -5.12
N ALA A 101 -7.27 1.44 -6.40
CA ALA A 101 -6.83 0.31 -7.21
C ALA A 101 -5.55 -0.35 -6.66
N ALA A 102 -4.58 0.45 -6.19
CA ALA A 102 -3.36 -0.05 -5.57
C ALA A 102 -3.65 -0.83 -4.28
N ARG A 103 -4.57 -0.34 -3.44
CA ARG A 103 -5.00 -1.03 -2.21
C ARG A 103 -5.70 -2.35 -2.51
N ASP A 104 -6.52 -2.40 -3.57
CA ASP A 104 -7.19 -3.64 -3.95
C ASP A 104 -6.20 -4.68 -4.49
N LYS A 105 -5.17 -4.26 -5.23
CA LYS A 105 -4.06 -5.13 -5.63
C LYS A 105 -3.29 -5.67 -4.42
N LEU A 106 -3.03 -4.83 -3.40
CA LEU A 106 -2.39 -5.28 -2.17
C LEU A 106 -3.25 -6.32 -1.44
N LYS A 107 -4.54 -6.08 -1.29
CA LYS A 107 -5.46 -7.07 -0.69
C LYS A 107 -5.47 -8.39 -1.43
N ALA A 108 -5.49 -8.35 -2.78
CA ALA A 108 -5.45 -9.56 -3.59
C ALA A 108 -4.13 -10.32 -3.40
N ALA A 109 -2.99 -9.64 -3.44
CA ALA A 109 -1.67 -10.24 -3.20
C ALA A 109 -1.55 -10.83 -1.78
N CYS A 110 -2.18 -10.19 -0.80
CA CYS A 110 -2.19 -10.63 0.60
C CYS A 110 -3.21 -11.74 0.90
N ALA A 111 -4.15 -12.00 -0.01
CA ALA A 111 -5.13 -13.08 0.07
C ALA A 111 -4.68 -14.35 -0.68
N ALA A 112 -3.49 -14.36 -1.27
CA ALA A 112 -2.93 -15.54 -1.93
C ALA A 112 -2.60 -16.63 -0.89
N ASP A 113 -3.30 -17.77 -0.99
CA ASP A 113 -3.09 -19.00 -0.21
C ASP A 113 -2.23 -20.03 -0.95
#